data_AF-A0A6G6PPG0-F1
#
_entry.id   AF-A0A6G6PPG0-F1
#
_cell.length_a   1.000
_cell.length_b   1.000
_cell.length_c   1.000
_cell.angle_alpha   90.00
_cell.angle_beta   90.00
_cell.angle_gamma   90.00
#
_symmetry.space_group_name_H-M   'P 1'
#
loop_
_entity.id
_entity.type
_entity.pdbx_description
1 polymer ?
#
loop_
_entity_poly.entity_id
_entity_poly.type
_entity_poly.pdbx_seq_one_letter_code
_entity_poly.pdbx_strand_id
1 'polypeptide(L)'
;MSINKLIDSLSSQGWYVWDDFLTLSDIQRIKQCIPNTLQDARIGHRDSLQGNKAIRGDQTVWLEPEMGSSIVHYLNKMEQVRQELNCQLYLGLRDFETHFCRYPNGGFYKKHVDNPRGVGRRKITTVLYMNEQWHPSDGGELVVYDQEDNQLFKLEPIAGRMIFFMSEEFPHEVLPTEQTRESIAGWFLTEKIL
;
A
#
# COMPACT_ATOMS: atom_id res chain seq x y z
N MET A 1 9.09 6.17 -15.23
CA MET A 1 7.67 6.38 -15.65
C MET A 1 7.20 7.77 -15.22
N SER A 2 6.13 8.32 -15.83
CA SER A 2 5.63 9.69 -15.56
C SER A 2 4.27 9.64 -14.86
N ILE A 3 4.00 10.64 -14.01
CA ILE A 3 2.75 10.83 -13.27
C ILE A 3 1.51 10.90 -14.17
N ASN A 4 1.65 11.33 -15.42
CA ASN A 4 0.55 11.35 -16.39
C ASN A 4 -0.01 9.94 -16.64
N LYS A 5 0.84 8.91 -16.70
CA LYS A 5 0.39 7.53 -16.89
C LYS A 5 -0.43 7.03 -15.70
N LEU A 6 -0.07 7.47 -14.48
CA LEU A 6 -0.85 7.17 -13.28
C LEU A 6 -2.24 7.81 -13.38
N ILE A 7 -2.31 9.09 -13.74
CA ILE A 7 -3.57 9.82 -13.92
C ILE A 7 -4.48 9.16 -14.97
N ASP A 8 -3.92 8.87 -16.16
CA ASP A 8 -4.63 8.22 -17.24
C ASP A 8 -5.14 6.83 -16.83
N SER A 9 -4.31 6.06 -16.13
CA SER A 9 -4.67 4.69 -15.73
C SER A 9 -5.71 4.67 -14.60
N LEU A 10 -5.62 5.58 -13.63
CA LEU A 10 -6.61 5.68 -12.56
C LEU A 10 -7.98 6.10 -13.11
N SER A 11 -8.04 6.99 -14.11
CA SER A 11 -9.30 7.42 -14.72
C SER A 11 -9.93 6.39 -15.67
N SER A 12 -9.13 5.50 -16.26
CA SER A 12 -9.60 4.52 -17.26
C SER A 12 -9.87 3.14 -16.68
N GLN A 13 -8.93 2.59 -15.91
CA GLN A 13 -9.00 1.22 -15.37
C GLN A 13 -8.95 1.15 -13.84
N GLY A 14 -8.75 2.27 -13.15
CA GLY A 14 -8.83 2.35 -11.67
C GLY A 14 -7.57 1.88 -10.93
N TRP A 15 -6.52 1.42 -11.62
CA TRP A 15 -5.26 1.01 -11.01
C TRP A 15 -4.05 1.26 -11.92
N TYR A 16 -2.87 1.34 -11.31
CA TYR A 16 -1.61 1.55 -12.02
C TYR A 16 -0.42 0.95 -11.25
N VAL A 17 0.45 0.24 -11.98
CA VAL A 17 1.73 -0.23 -11.47
C VAL A 17 2.84 0.67 -12.00
N TRP A 18 3.64 1.21 -11.10
CA TRP A 18 4.79 2.05 -11.38
C TRP A 18 6.07 1.32 -10.97
N ASP A 19 6.70 0.65 -11.94
CA ASP A 19 8.05 0.12 -11.81
C ASP A 19 9.04 1.29 -11.71
N ASP A 20 9.91 1.26 -10.70
CA ASP A 20 10.86 2.34 -10.36
C ASP A 20 10.19 3.63 -9.87
N PHE A 21 9.18 3.52 -9.01
CA PHE A 21 8.66 4.68 -8.29
C PHE A 21 9.71 5.26 -7.35
N LEU A 22 10.47 4.41 -6.64
CA LEU A 22 11.66 4.78 -5.88
C LEU A 22 12.86 3.97 -6.34
N THR A 23 14.05 4.54 -6.21
CA THR A 23 15.29 3.81 -6.50
C THR A 23 15.59 2.82 -5.37
N LEU A 24 16.38 1.78 -5.65
CA LEU A 24 16.86 0.86 -4.61
C LEU A 24 17.60 1.59 -3.47
N SER A 25 18.34 2.65 -3.78
CA SER A 25 19.01 3.47 -2.75
C SER A 25 18.02 4.17 -1.84
N ASP A 26 16.88 4.64 -2.35
CA ASP A 26 15.85 5.28 -1.53
C ASP A 26 15.18 4.24 -0.63
N ILE A 27 14.87 3.05 -1.18
CA ILE A 27 14.31 1.92 -0.43
C ILE A 27 15.24 1.55 0.75
N GLN A 28 16.54 1.37 0.50
CA GLN A 28 17.50 1.01 1.55
C GLN A 28 17.59 2.07 2.65
N ARG A 29 17.59 3.36 2.28
CA ARG A 29 17.62 4.46 3.27
C ARG A 29 16.34 4.53 4.10
N ILE A 30 15.18 4.30 3.48
CA ILE A 30 13.91 4.21 4.21
C ILE A 30 13.96 3.05 5.21
N LYS A 31 14.44 1.87 4.81
CA LYS A 31 14.55 0.70 5.70
C LYS A 31 15.42 0.97 6.93
N GLN A 32 16.47 1.78 6.80
CA GLN A 32 17.34 2.18 7.93
C GLN A 32 16.61 3.09 8.94
N CYS A 33 15.56 3.79 8.53
CA CYS A 33 14.71 4.59 9.43
C CYS A 33 13.66 3.75 10.17
N ILE A 34 13.39 2.52 9.73
CA ILE A 34 12.35 1.68 10.34
C ILE A 34 12.88 1.08 11.64
N PRO A 35 12.15 1.21 12.76
CA PRO A 35 12.55 0.60 14.02
C PRO A 35 12.53 -0.94 13.94
N ASN A 36 13.40 -1.58 14.70
CA ASN A 36 13.43 -3.05 14.79
C ASN A 36 12.15 -3.62 15.42
N THR A 37 11.57 -2.88 16.38
CA THR A 37 10.35 -3.29 17.10
C THR A 37 9.12 -2.83 16.35
N LEU A 38 8.34 -3.79 15.84
CA LEU A 38 7.07 -3.57 15.16
C LEU A 38 5.90 -4.06 16.03
N GLN A 39 4.69 -3.62 15.72
CA GLN A 39 3.47 -4.06 16.41
C GLN A 39 2.67 -5.02 15.55
N ASP A 40 2.13 -6.09 16.12
CA ASP A 40 1.20 -6.97 15.41
C ASP A 40 0.01 -6.15 14.88
N ALA A 41 -0.27 -6.30 13.59
CA ALA A 41 -1.31 -5.52 12.96
C ALA A 41 -2.70 -5.94 13.46
N ARG A 42 -3.60 -4.96 13.59
CA ARG A 42 -4.96 -5.16 14.09
C ARG A 42 -6.00 -4.91 13.01
N ILE A 43 -7.16 -5.53 13.15
CA ILE A 43 -8.30 -5.39 12.23
C ILE A 43 -9.47 -4.80 13.03
N GLY A 44 -10.22 -3.86 12.42
CA GLY A 44 -11.47 -3.32 12.98
C GLY A 44 -11.47 -1.81 13.24
N HIS A 45 -12.66 -1.26 13.42
CA HIS A 45 -12.89 0.11 13.91
C HIS A 45 -12.72 0.14 15.44
N ARG A 46 -12.40 1.31 16.01
CA ARG A 46 -11.94 1.58 17.41
C ARG A 46 -12.42 0.67 18.56
N ASP A 47 -13.59 0.04 18.48
CA ASP A 47 -14.19 -0.79 19.55
C ASP A 47 -14.11 -2.31 19.32
N SER A 48 -13.60 -2.79 18.17
CA SER A 48 -13.50 -4.22 17.82
C SER A 48 -12.09 -4.65 17.37
N LEU A 49 -11.06 -4.02 17.93
CA LEU A 49 -9.65 -4.32 17.63
C LEU A 49 -9.24 -5.71 18.17
N GLN A 50 -9.61 -6.77 17.46
CA GLN A 50 -9.04 -8.10 17.69
C GLN A 50 -7.84 -8.31 16.77
N GLY A 51 -6.69 -8.64 17.35
CA GLY A 51 -5.54 -9.15 16.61
C GLY A 51 -5.90 -10.53 16.07
N ASN A 52 -6.38 -10.60 14.83
CA ASN A 52 -6.76 -11.86 14.23
C ASN A 52 -5.68 -12.34 13.25
N LYS A 53 -4.68 -13.05 13.79
CA LYS A 53 -3.61 -13.69 13.01
C LYS A 53 -4.13 -14.70 11.98
N ALA A 54 -5.41 -15.12 12.07
CA ALA A 54 -6.05 -15.96 11.06
C ALA A 54 -6.54 -15.15 9.84
N ILE A 55 -6.43 -13.82 9.86
CA ILE A 55 -6.82 -12.94 8.74
C ILE A 55 -5.61 -12.18 8.19
N ARG A 56 -4.76 -11.62 9.04
CA ARG A 56 -3.51 -10.96 8.64
C ARG A 56 -2.36 -11.32 9.59
N GLY A 57 -1.21 -11.66 9.01
CA GLY A 57 -0.03 -12.12 9.74
C GLY A 57 1.13 -11.12 9.78
N ASP A 58 0.90 -9.84 9.47
CA ASP A 58 1.95 -8.82 9.39
C ASP A 58 2.13 -8.02 10.68
N GLN A 59 3.34 -7.45 10.79
CA GLN A 59 3.71 -6.48 11.79
C GLN A 59 3.80 -5.11 11.13
N THR A 60 3.30 -4.08 11.81
CA THR A 60 3.19 -2.73 11.26
C THR A 60 3.78 -1.66 12.17
N VAL A 61 4.19 -0.55 11.56
CA VAL A 61 4.47 0.71 12.25
C VAL A 61 4.07 1.89 11.36
N TRP A 62 3.30 2.83 11.91
CA TRP A 62 2.95 4.08 11.22
C TRP A 62 4.22 4.88 10.92
N LEU A 63 4.33 5.40 9.70
CA LEU A 63 5.49 6.20 9.34
C LEU A 63 5.27 7.64 9.78
N GLU A 64 6.22 8.15 10.55
CA GLU A 64 6.18 9.51 11.07
C GLU A 64 7.41 10.29 10.57
N PRO A 65 7.29 11.60 10.28
CA PRO A 65 8.39 12.43 9.79
C PRO A 65 9.66 12.36 10.64
N GLU A 66 9.51 12.19 11.96
CA GLU A 66 10.59 12.14 12.94
C GLU A 66 11.48 10.89 12.80
N MET A 67 11.04 9.87 12.06
CA MET A 67 11.82 8.66 11.80
C MET A 67 13.05 8.90 10.92
N GLY A 68 13.09 10.00 10.17
CA GLY A 68 14.27 10.43 9.44
C GLY A 68 13.98 11.10 8.10
N SER A 69 15.02 11.73 7.54
CA SER A 69 14.92 12.51 6.31
C SER A 69 14.45 11.71 5.09
N SER A 70 14.71 10.40 5.06
CA SER A 70 14.27 9.54 3.96
C SER A 70 12.77 9.25 4.02
N ILE A 71 12.20 9.17 5.23
CA ILE A 71 10.75 9.10 5.42
C ILE A 71 10.10 10.41 5.00
N VAL A 72 10.66 11.55 5.44
CA VAL A 72 10.19 12.88 5.02
C VAL A 72 10.22 13.03 3.49
N HIS A 73 11.28 12.57 2.83
CA HIS A 73 11.38 12.61 1.38
C HIS A 73 10.28 11.78 0.69
N TYR A 74 10.01 10.57 1.18
CA TYR A 74 8.91 9.74 0.69
C TYR A 74 7.55 10.43 0.90
N LEU A 75 7.27 10.95 2.10
CA LEU A 75 6.02 11.64 2.40
C LEU A 75 5.81 12.88 1.52
N ASN A 76 6.86 13.67 1.29
CA ASN A 76 6.80 14.83 0.38
C ASN A 76 6.53 14.40 -1.07
N LYS A 77 7.08 13.28 -1.52
CA LYS A 77 6.78 12.73 -2.85
C LYS A 77 5.32 12.29 -2.96
N MET A 78 4.79 11.66 -1.92
CA MET A 78 3.37 11.29 -1.86
C MET A 78 2.44 12.52 -1.83
N GLU A 79 2.85 13.60 -1.17
CA GLU A 79 2.14 14.87 -1.19
C GLU A 79 2.12 15.50 -2.58
N GLN A 80 3.22 15.46 -3.33
CA GLN A 80 3.24 15.90 -4.73
C GLN A 80 2.27 15.07 -5.59
N VAL A 81 2.25 13.74 -5.41
CA VAL A 81 1.29 12.87 -6.11
C VAL A 81 -0.16 13.27 -5.76
N ARG A 82 -0.46 13.53 -4.49
CA ARG A 82 -1.79 13.97 -4.05
C ARG A 82 -2.24 15.26 -4.75
N GLN A 83 -1.35 16.24 -4.84
CA GLN A 83 -1.63 17.54 -5.46
C GLN A 83 -1.93 17.39 -6.95
N GLU A 84 -1.13 16.62 -7.68
CA GLU A 84 -1.32 16.35 -9.10
C GLU A 84 -2.63 15.58 -9.36
N LEU A 85 -2.92 14.54 -8.56
CA LEU A 85 -4.18 13.79 -8.66
C LEU A 85 -5.39 14.69 -8.41
N ASN A 86 -5.32 15.60 -7.43
CA ASN A 86 -6.40 16.55 -7.21
C ASN A 86 -6.57 17.57 -8.34
N CYS A 87 -5.45 18.04 -8.91
CA CYS A 87 -5.49 19.01 -10.00
C CYS A 87 -6.12 18.40 -11.26
N GLN A 88 -5.80 17.15 -11.57
CA GLN A 88 -6.18 16.51 -12.84
C GLN A 88 -7.48 15.70 -12.74
N LEU A 89 -7.77 15.09 -11.59
CA LEU A 89 -8.90 14.18 -11.41
C LEU A 89 -9.96 14.69 -10.44
N TYR A 90 -9.75 15.86 -9.81
CA TYR A 90 -10.70 16.48 -8.87
C TYR A 90 -11.17 15.56 -7.73
N LEU A 91 -10.29 14.67 -7.25
CA LEU A 91 -10.63 13.62 -6.29
C LEU A 91 -10.87 14.12 -4.85
N GLY A 92 -10.54 15.38 -4.55
CA GLY A 92 -10.76 15.95 -3.21
C GLY A 92 -9.93 15.28 -2.10
N LEU A 93 -8.76 14.73 -2.45
CA LEU A 93 -7.84 14.10 -1.51
C LEU A 93 -7.30 15.14 -0.53
N ARG A 94 -7.39 14.90 0.78
CA ARG A 94 -6.98 15.82 1.85
C ARG A 94 -5.74 15.34 2.58
N ASP A 95 -5.74 14.08 2.99
CA ASP A 95 -4.70 13.49 3.82
C ASP A 95 -4.06 12.27 3.14
N PHE A 96 -2.90 11.86 3.66
CA PHE A 96 -2.26 10.61 3.32
C PHE A 96 -1.82 9.89 4.60
N GLU A 97 -2.38 8.71 4.85
CA GLU A 97 -2.03 7.85 5.97
C GLU A 97 -1.16 6.69 5.45
N THR A 98 -0.05 6.37 6.11
CA THR A 98 0.85 5.32 5.62
C THR A 98 1.60 4.62 6.74
N HIS A 99 1.80 3.32 6.58
CA HIS A 99 2.56 2.49 7.51
C HIS A 99 3.42 1.46 6.80
N PHE A 100 4.53 1.11 7.44
CA PHE A 100 5.34 -0.03 7.06
C PHE A 100 4.66 -1.33 7.49
N CYS A 101 4.77 -2.38 6.67
CA CYS A 101 4.33 -3.74 6.92
C CYS A 101 5.51 -4.70 6.74
N ARG A 102 5.66 -5.66 7.65
CA ARG A 102 6.56 -6.81 7.53
C ARG A 102 5.75 -8.10 7.75
N TYR A 103 5.74 -8.95 6.73
CA TYR A 103 5.19 -10.29 6.78
C TYR A 103 6.36 -11.26 7.00
N PRO A 104 6.41 -12.01 8.12
CA PRO A 104 7.37 -13.10 8.28
C PRO A 104 7.03 -14.26 7.33
N ASN A 105 7.90 -15.30 7.27
CA ASN A 105 7.56 -16.55 6.57
C ASN A 105 6.19 -17.09 7.06
N GLY A 106 5.36 -17.51 6.10
CA GLY A 106 3.98 -17.92 6.28
C GLY A 106 2.99 -16.77 6.43
N GLY A 107 3.45 -15.52 6.49
CA GLY A 107 2.60 -14.33 6.61
C GLY A 107 1.74 -14.12 5.36
N PHE A 108 0.48 -13.76 5.57
CA PHE A 108 -0.48 -13.48 4.50
C PHE A 108 -1.46 -12.39 4.94
N TYR A 109 -2.27 -11.90 4.00
CA TYR A 109 -3.47 -11.11 4.28
C TYR A 109 -4.59 -11.61 3.38
N LYS A 110 -5.64 -12.17 3.97
CA LYS A 110 -6.83 -12.62 3.23
C LYS A 110 -7.45 -11.52 2.36
N LYS A 111 -8.13 -11.97 1.30
CA LYS A 111 -8.94 -11.12 0.42
C LYS A 111 -9.83 -10.14 1.21
N HIS A 112 -9.67 -8.86 0.90
CA HIS A 112 -10.43 -7.76 1.50
C HIS A 112 -10.54 -6.57 0.53
N VAL A 113 -11.40 -5.61 0.89
CA VAL A 113 -11.53 -4.31 0.24
C VAL A 113 -11.15 -3.25 1.25
N ASP A 114 -10.31 -2.30 0.86
CA ASP A 114 -9.77 -1.28 1.77
C ASP A 114 -10.80 -0.24 2.20
N ASN A 115 -11.81 0.00 1.36
CA ASN A 115 -12.95 0.84 1.68
C ASN A 115 -14.26 0.17 1.20
N PRO A 116 -14.84 -0.74 1.99
CA PRO A 116 -16.10 -1.38 1.64
C PRO A 116 -17.22 -0.33 1.48
N ARG A 117 -17.71 -0.14 0.26
CA ARG A 117 -18.89 0.69 -0.10
C ARG A 117 -18.93 2.08 0.56
N GLY A 118 -17.82 2.83 0.49
CA GLY A 118 -17.79 4.26 0.84
C GLY A 118 -18.06 4.60 2.31
N VAL A 119 -17.99 3.62 3.20
CA VAL A 119 -18.12 3.84 4.66
C VAL A 119 -16.87 4.56 5.22
N GLY A 120 -15.72 4.40 4.55
CA GLY A 120 -14.47 5.05 4.89
C GLY A 120 -14.10 6.22 3.97
N ARG A 121 -13.03 6.93 4.34
CA ARG A 121 -12.50 8.08 3.59
C ARG A 121 -11.43 7.69 2.57
N ARG A 122 -10.99 6.44 2.55
CA ARG A 122 -9.87 5.98 1.71
C ARG A 122 -10.34 5.95 0.26
N LYS A 123 -9.70 6.74 -0.60
CA LYS A 123 -10.07 6.82 -2.02
C LYS A 123 -9.10 6.07 -2.91
N ILE A 124 -7.81 6.15 -2.61
CA ILE A 124 -6.76 5.46 -3.36
C ILE A 124 -5.88 4.73 -2.36
N THR A 125 -5.70 3.44 -2.59
CA THR A 125 -4.73 2.61 -1.89
C THR A 125 -3.42 2.64 -2.66
N THR A 126 -2.33 2.64 -1.91
CA THR A 126 -0.99 2.55 -2.42
C THR A 126 -0.20 1.48 -1.69
N VAL A 127 0.63 0.73 -2.43
CA VAL A 127 1.58 -0.23 -1.84
C VAL A 127 2.92 -0.08 -2.53
N LEU A 128 3.93 0.35 -1.77
CA LEU A 128 5.33 0.42 -2.20
C LEU A 128 6.07 -0.81 -1.69
N TYR A 129 6.74 -1.52 -2.58
CA TYR A 129 7.46 -2.75 -2.26
C TYR A 129 8.95 -2.51 -2.00
N MET A 130 9.56 -3.35 -1.17
CA MET A 130 10.90 -3.12 -0.60
C MET A 130 11.84 -4.35 -0.65
N ASN A 131 11.54 -5.34 -1.49
CA ASN A 131 12.23 -6.64 -1.52
C ASN A 131 13.13 -6.75 -2.77
N GLU A 132 14.45 -6.72 -2.58
CA GLU A 132 15.43 -6.56 -3.67
C GLU A 132 15.61 -7.81 -4.53
N GLN A 133 15.60 -8.98 -3.89
CA GLN A 133 15.75 -10.28 -4.55
C GLN A 133 14.48 -11.06 -4.26
N TRP A 134 13.57 -11.10 -5.24
CA TRP A 134 12.30 -11.82 -5.12
C TRP A 134 12.20 -12.82 -6.27
N HIS A 135 12.00 -14.08 -5.93
CA HIS A 135 11.79 -15.16 -6.89
C HIS A 135 10.33 -15.64 -6.84
N PRO A 136 9.79 -16.19 -7.94
CA PRO A 136 8.44 -16.74 -7.95
C PRO A 136 8.19 -17.81 -6.88
N SER A 137 9.23 -18.54 -6.46
CA SER A 137 9.15 -19.54 -5.38
C SER A 137 8.96 -18.94 -3.99
N ASP A 138 9.25 -17.64 -3.80
CA ASP A 138 9.13 -16.98 -2.50
C ASP A 138 7.68 -16.63 -2.16
N GLY A 139 6.75 -16.69 -3.12
CA GLY A 139 5.33 -16.36 -2.93
C GLY A 139 5.11 -14.88 -2.60
N GLY A 140 4.20 -14.59 -1.67
CA GLY A 140 4.01 -13.25 -1.12
C GLY A 140 3.43 -12.21 -2.08
N GLU A 141 2.92 -12.61 -3.23
CA GLU A 141 2.42 -11.65 -4.21
C GLU A 141 1.10 -11.02 -3.76
N LEU A 142 0.87 -9.79 -4.23
CA LEU A 142 -0.46 -9.17 -4.16
C LEU A 142 -1.30 -9.70 -5.32
N VAL A 143 -2.45 -10.28 -5.03
CA VAL A 143 -3.45 -10.64 -6.04
C VAL A 143 -4.58 -9.62 -5.99
N VAL A 144 -4.95 -9.10 -7.16
CA VAL A 144 -6.01 -8.10 -7.31
C VAL A 144 -7.14 -8.69 -8.14
N TYR A 145 -8.37 -8.46 -7.70
CA TYR A 145 -9.59 -8.98 -8.29
C TYR A 145 -10.49 -7.84 -8.76
N ASP A 146 -11.43 -8.15 -9.66
CA ASP A 146 -12.57 -7.30 -9.92
C ASP A 146 -13.71 -7.55 -8.91
N GLN A 147 -14.82 -6.84 -9.06
CA GLN A 147 -16.02 -6.98 -8.21
C GLN A 147 -16.80 -8.28 -8.44
N GLU A 148 -16.53 -8.99 -9.54
CA GLU A 148 -17.12 -10.29 -9.87
C GLU A 148 -16.27 -11.47 -9.36
N ASP A 149 -15.22 -11.16 -8.59
CA ASP A 149 -14.25 -12.10 -8.02
C ASP A 149 -13.30 -12.76 -9.05
N ASN A 150 -13.22 -12.20 -10.27
CA ASN A 150 -12.21 -12.65 -11.24
C ASN A 150 -10.85 -12.05 -10.88
N GLN A 151 -9.80 -12.88 -10.91
CA GLN A 151 -8.43 -12.40 -10.75
C GLN A 151 -8.03 -11.54 -11.95
N LEU A 152 -7.67 -10.29 -11.71
CA LEU A 152 -7.17 -9.37 -12.73
C LEU A 152 -5.68 -9.58 -12.98
N PHE A 153 -4.88 -9.54 -11.92
CA PHE A 153 -3.44 -9.74 -12.00
C PHE A 153 -2.84 -10.13 -10.65
N LYS A 154 -1.58 -10.56 -10.72
CA LYS A 154 -0.74 -10.93 -9.59
C LYS A 154 0.55 -10.12 -9.67
N LEU A 155 1.00 -9.55 -8.56
CA LEU A 155 2.13 -8.64 -8.51
C LEU A 155 3.18 -9.08 -7.50
N GLU A 156 4.38 -9.37 -7.99
CA GLU A 156 5.54 -9.64 -7.17
C GLU A 156 5.97 -8.37 -6.41
N PRO A 157 6.32 -8.47 -5.12
CA PRO A 157 6.65 -7.34 -4.27
C PRO A 157 8.10 -6.87 -4.47
N ILE A 158 8.49 -6.53 -5.70
CA ILE A 158 9.85 -6.14 -6.08
C ILE A 158 10.19 -4.72 -5.57
N ALA A 159 11.35 -4.53 -4.97
CA ALA A 159 11.80 -3.23 -4.43
C ALA A 159 11.66 -2.08 -5.43
N GLY A 160 11.11 -0.95 -4.98
CA GLY A 160 10.94 0.27 -5.79
C GLY A 160 9.68 0.29 -6.65
N ARG A 161 9.04 -0.86 -6.87
CA ARG A 161 7.72 -0.95 -7.51
C ARG A 161 6.65 -0.41 -6.56
N MET A 162 5.73 0.37 -7.10
CA MET A 162 4.56 0.85 -6.38
C MET A 162 3.28 0.60 -7.18
N ILE A 163 2.23 0.17 -6.50
CA ILE A 163 0.89 0.08 -7.08
C ILE A 163 -0.02 1.14 -6.46
N PHE A 164 -0.90 1.70 -7.30
CA PHE A 164 -1.99 2.60 -6.93
C PHE A 164 -3.29 1.95 -7.41
N PHE A 165 -4.35 1.96 -6.61
CA PHE A 165 -5.67 1.51 -7.04
C PHE A 165 -6.80 2.14 -6.23
N MET A 166 -7.98 2.26 -6.84
CA MET A 166 -9.17 2.80 -6.16
C MET A 166 -9.59 1.90 -5.00
N SER A 167 -9.59 2.44 -3.77
CA SER A 167 -9.76 1.64 -2.53
C SER A 167 -11.10 0.91 -2.42
N GLU A 168 -12.12 1.39 -3.14
CA GLU A 168 -13.49 0.87 -3.12
C GLU A 168 -13.72 -0.24 -4.16
N GLU A 169 -12.87 -0.32 -5.19
CA GLU A 169 -13.15 -1.08 -6.41
C GLU A 169 -12.39 -2.40 -6.51
N PHE A 170 -11.28 -2.54 -5.81
CA PHE A 170 -10.37 -3.67 -6.03
C PHE A 170 -10.21 -4.52 -4.76
N PRO A 171 -11.00 -5.61 -4.62
CA PRO A 171 -10.66 -6.65 -3.67
C PRO A 171 -9.25 -7.18 -3.93
N HIS A 172 -8.50 -7.41 -2.89
CA HIS A 172 -7.12 -7.86 -3.01
C HIS A 172 -6.67 -8.68 -1.82
N GLU A 173 -5.67 -9.54 -2.04
CA GLU A 173 -5.07 -10.36 -0.99
C GLU A 173 -3.57 -10.46 -1.16
N VAL A 174 -2.87 -10.69 -0.05
CA VAL A 174 -1.44 -11.01 -0.03
C VAL A 174 -1.30 -12.49 0.23
N LEU A 175 -0.77 -13.22 -0.75
CA LEU A 175 -0.54 -14.64 -0.61
C LEU A 175 0.51 -14.95 0.47
N PRO A 176 0.52 -16.17 1.03
CA PRO A 176 1.59 -16.62 1.91
C PRO A 176 2.97 -16.42 1.28
N THR A 177 3.92 -15.96 2.09
CA THR A 177 5.31 -15.74 1.68
C THR A 177 6.24 -16.73 2.35
N GLU A 178 7.24 -17.24 1.63
CA GLU A 178 8.30 -18.09 2.18
C GLU A 178 9.49 -17.26 2.69
N GLN A 179 9.53 -15.97 2.39
CA GLN A 179 10.55 -15.03 2.85
C GLN A 179 9.94 -13.88 3.63
N THR A 180 10.79 -13.12 4.33
CA THR A 180 10.37 -11.85 4.90
C THR A 180 9.96 -10.90 3.78
N ARG A 181 8.68 -10.52 3.74
CA ARG A 181 8.12 -9.59 2.76
C ARG A 181 7.84 -8.24 3.41
N GLU A 182 8.44 -7.19 2.88
CA GLU A 182 8.31 -5.83 3.38
C GLU A 182 7.66 -4.91 2.34
N SER A 183 6.78 -4.04 2.83
CA SER A 183 6.09 -3.03 2.02
C SER A 183 5.72 -1.82 2.87
N ILE A 184 5.42 -0.71 2.21
CA ILE A 184 4.75 0.44 2.82
C ILE A 184 3.36 0.53 2.20
N ALA A 185 2.33 0.34 3.01
CA ALA A 185 0.93 0.49 2.61
C ALA A 185 0.45 1.88 3.02
N GLY A 186 -0.29 2.56 2.14
CA GLY A 186 -0.84 3.87 2.44
C GLY A 186 -2.11 4.19 1.68
N TRP A 187 -2.84 5.19 2.16
CA TRP A 187 -4.14 5.59 1.62
C TRP A 187 -4.22 7.11 1.49
N PHE A 188 -4.61 7.58 0.31
CA PHE A 188 -5.10 8.94 0.16
C PHE A 188 -6.55 9.01 0.62
N LEU A 189 -6.85 9.98 1.49
CA LEU A 189 -8.16 10.12 2.11
C LEU A 189 -8.88 11.36 1.62
N THR A 190 -10.20 11.28 1.45
CA THR A 190 -11.08 12.44 1.24
C THR A 190 -11.46 13.09 2.58
N GLU A 191 -12.16 14.21 2.49
CA GLU A 191 -12.69 14.92 3.65
C GLU A 191 -13.69 14.05 4.44
N LYS A 192 -13.80 14.30 5.75
CA LYS A 192 -14.85 13.66 6.55
C LYS A 192 -16.21 14.16 6.06
N ILE A 193 -17.10 13.25 5.70
CA ILE A 193 -18.51 13.59 5.55
C ILE A 193 -19.00 13.98 6.96
N LEU A 194 -19.39 15.25 7.11
CA LEU A 194 -19.95 15.82 8.33
C LEU A 194 -21.35 15.29 8.61
#